data_AF-A0A2V8UFR2-F1
#
_entry.id   AF-A0A2V8UFR2-F1
#
_cell.length_a   1.000
_cell.length_b   1.000
_cell.length_c   1.000
_cell.angle_alpha   90.00
_cell.angle_beta   90.00
_cell.angle_gamma   90.00
#
_symmetry.space_group_name_H-M   'P 1'
#
loop_
_entity.id
_entity.type
_entity.pdbx_description
1 polymer ?
#
loop_
_entity_poly.entity_id
_entity_poly.type
_entity_poly.pdbx_seq_one_letter_code
_entity_poly.pdbx_strand_id
1 'polypeptide(L)'
;MSEQILLQGKILGIEPFLVSAGPRGPADEQLFAGRSQWLSLISEVLPRALLAELGLSRVLLGASGGGQFLLVLPGEARDAARQFLSAAARQTAELGDGHLSLLWSFTENLGDWSVVRKRLNEELQRKRSTPLAESAAGAFQPFAPPAASGESAADRYFSTQLGLNVREAASIGWSPDSPALVTPGSGKHTWALSSNLSLDGITLARHAAPSDDGNSAARVAVLSRRAQGQHLWGVLRGDVDNFLVRLRRLQTIEEHVQVSVLYKHFFAGELEVLCSMPEFWRKVTILYSGGDDFAVYGSWDALILLARELQRLFQRFTEENLKDFPGAEAKTISMAMALAPGPDAALHLSPRTRAGVEAPVRCSRIERYDRADARGVPRLAAVPGATARVLSEGDCGRRIARRGCCSQPAGPGSAPISPRTRQFARP
;
A
#
# COMPACT_ATOMS: atom_id res chain seq x y z
N MET A 1 24.51 28.48 -5.61
CA MET A 1 23.60 27.55 -6.32
C MET A 1 22.65 27.04 -5.27
N SER A 2 21.34 27.20 -5.45
CA SER A 2 20.31 26.72 -4.54
C SER A 2 20.45 25.20 -4.39
N GLU A 3 20.84 24.73 -3.22
CA GLU A 3 21.01 23.30 -2.93
C GLU A 3 19.66 22.59 -3.06
N GLN A 4 19.60 21.47 -3.77
CA GLN A 4 18.38 20.67 -3.84
C GLN A 4 18.25 19.80 -2.59
N ILE A 5 17.05 19.77 -2.01
CA ILE A 5 16.71 18.91 -0.88
C ILE A 5 15.63 17.92 -1.26
N LEU A 6 15.63 16.78 -0.59
CA LEU A 6 14.62 15.75 -0.68
C LEU A 6 13.84 15.70 0.61
N LEU A 7 12.52 15.68 0.47
CA LEU A 7 11.56 15.61 1.56
C LEU A 7 10.76 14.32 1.43
N GLN A 8 10.82 13.46 2.44
CA GLN A 8 9.96 12.28 2.53
C GLN A 8 8.98 12.45 3.68
N GLY A 9 7.68 12.29 3.40
CA GLY A 9 6.61 12.27 4.40
C GLY A 9 6.02 10.87 4.55
N LYS A 10 5.60 10.53 5.77
CA LYS A 10 5.03 9.23 6.11
C LYS A 10 3.99 9.34 7.22
N ILE A 11 2.83 8.73 7.01
CA ILE A 11 1.74 8.61 7.97
C ILE A 11 1.88 7.26 8.69
N LEU A 12 1.81 7.30 10.02
CA LEU A 12 1.89 6.15 10.91
C LEU A 12 0.59 5.96 11.68
N GLY A 13 0.41 4.75 12.23
CA GLY A 13 -0.75 4.43 13.07
C GLY A 13 -2.06 4.20 12.30
N ILE A 14 -1.93 3.91 11.00
CA ILE A 14 -3.04 3.63 10.08
C ILE A 14 -3.95 2.52 10.61
N GLU A 15 -3.37 1.40 11.05
CA GLU A 15 -4.13 0.23 11.50
C GLU A 15 -5.01 0.53 12.72
N PRO A 16 -4.46 1.02 13.86
CA PRO A 16 -5.26 1.45 15.01
C PRO A 16 -6.34 2.47 14.66
N PHE A 17 -6.05 3.42 13.76
CA PHE A 17 -6.99 4.44 13.33
C PHE A 17 -8.18 3.88 12.53
N LEU A 18 -7.92 2.94 11.61
CA LEU A 18 -8.98 2.32 10.82
C LEU A 18 -9.96 1.52 11.68
N VAL A 19 -9.46 0.86 12.73
CA VAL A 19 -10.27 0.01 13.62
C VAL A 19 -10.69 0.69 14.92
N SER A 20 -10.35 1.97 15.11
CA SER A 20 -10.72 2.71 16.32
C SER A 20 -12.24 2.82 16.42
N ALA A 21 -12.75 2.84 17.65
CA ALA A 21 -14.19 2.81 17.92
C ALA A 21 -14.92 3.93 17.16
N GLY A 22 -16.09 3.58 16.60
CA GLY A 22 -16.98 4.50 15.90
C GLY A 22 -18.45 4.22 16.23
N PRO A 23 -19.39 4.99 15.67
CA PRO A 23 -20.81 4.78 15.85
C PRO A 23 -21.22 3.38 15.39
N ARG A 24 -22.03 2.65 16.18
CA ARG A 24 -22.55 1.34 15.76
C ARG A 24 -23.70 1.52 14.77
N GLY A 25 -23.67 0.82 13.64
CA GLY A 25 -24.77 0.78 12.66
C GLY A 25 -24.34 1.20 11.25
N PRO A 26 -25.24 1.74 10.41
CA PRO A 26 -24.94 2.10 9.02
C PRO A 26 -23.81 3.10 8.79
N ALA A 27 -23.64 4.02 9.73
CA ALA A 27 -22.57 4.99 9.70
C ALA A 27 -21.19 4.34 9.85
N ASP A 28 -21.11 3.13 10.41
CA ASP A 28 -19.87 2.39 10.63
C ASP A 28 -19.18 1.94 9.34
N GLU A 29 -19.94 1.37 8.39
CA GLU A 29 -19.41 0.96 7.08
C GLU A 29 -18.84 2.17 6.32
N GLN A 30 -19.56 3.29 6.35
CA GLN A 30 -19.14 4.53 5.69
C GLN A 30 -18.00 5.22 6.42
N LEU A 31 -17.95 5.12 7.75
CA LEU A 31 -16.85 5.63 8.55
C LEU A 31 -15.56 4.89 8.23
N PHE A 32 -15.59 3.56 8.22
CA PHE A 32 -14.42 2.74 7.86
C PHE A 32 -13.95 3.03 6.44
N ALA A 33 -14.87 3.04 5.47
CA ALA A 33 -14.56 3.39 4.08
C ALA A 33 -14.00 4.82 3.98
N GLY A 34 -14.59 5.79 4.68
CA GLY A 34 -14.17 7.18 4.67
C GLY A 34 -12.80 7.42 5.30
N ARG A 35 -12.48 6.74 6.41
CA ARG A 35 -11.13 6.76 7.00
C ARG A 35 -10.10 6.17 6.04
N SER A 36 -10.43 5.07 5.38
CA SER A 36 -9.59 4.41 4.37
C SER A 36 -9.33 5.31 3.15
N GLN A 37 -10.38 5.94 2.63
CA GLN A 37 -10.30 6.87 1.49
C GLN A 37 -9.52 8.13 1.83
N TRP A 38 -9.71 8.68 3.04
CA TRP A 38 -8.94 9.82 3.52
C TRP A 38 -7.44 9.52 3.53
N LEU A 39 -7.01 8.34 3.99
CA LEU A 39 -5.59 7.95 4.02
C LEU A 39 -4.96 7.90 2.62
N SER A 40 -5.71 7.38 1.64
CA SER A 40 -5.28 7.41 0.24
C SER A 40 -5.17 8.84 -0.27
N LEU A 41 -6.17 9.69 0.00
CA LEU A 41 -6.24 11.05 -0.52
C LEU A 41 -5.23 12.01 0.14
N ILE A 42 -5.07 11.96 1.45
CA ILE A 42 -4.20 12.91 2.16
C ILE A 42 -2.73 12.76 1.72
N SER A 43 -2.32 11.54 1.37
CA SER A 43 -1.00 11.23 0.83
C SER A 43 -0.76 11.83 -0.58
N GLU A 44 -1.83 12.11 -1.32
CA GLU A 44 -1.80 12.76 -2.63
C GLU A 44 -1.93 14.27 -2.51
N VAL A 45 -2.81 14.73 -1.62
CA VAL A 45 -3.21 16.13 -1.46
C VAL A 45 -2.13 16.93 -0.75
N LEU A 46 -1.60 16.46 0.39
CA LEU A 46 -0.59 17.19 1.15
C LEU A 46 0.64 17.61 0.34
N PRO A 47 1.32 16.72 -0.40
CA PRO A 47 2.50 17.14 -1.16
C PRO A 47 2.16 18.12 -2.29
N ARG A 48 0.97 18.00 -2.90
CA ARG A 48 0.51 18.94 -3.95
C ARG A 48 0.15 20.30 -3.37
N ALA A 49 -0.54 20.32 -2.23
CA ALA A 49 -0.87 21.52 -1.48
C ALA A 49 0.40 22.26 -1.04
N LEU A 50 1.40 21.54 -0.55
CA LEU A 50 2.69 22.11 -0.19
C LEU A 50 3.36 22.79 -1.39
N LEU A 51 3.43 22.12 -2.54
CA LEU A 51 3.98 22.73 -3.76
C LEU A 51 3.18 23.97 -4.19
N ALA A 52 1.85 23.91 -4.12
CA ALA A 52 0.97 25.02 -4.50
C ALA A 52 1.11 26.24 -3.57
N GLU A 53 1.18 26.04 -2.25
CA GLU A 53 1.40 27.12 -1.27
C GLU A 53 2.77 27.79 -1.43
N LEU A 54 3.79 27.02 -1.85
CA LEU A 54 5.13 27.54 -2.09
C LEU A 54 5.32 28.09 -3.51
N GLY A 55 4.30 28.04 -4.37
CA GLY A 55 4.40 28.48 -5.77
C GLY A 55 5.38 27.63 -6.61
N LEU A 56 5.59 26.37 -6.22
CA LEU A 56 6.53 25.46 -6.85
C LEU A 56 5.86 24.57 -7.91
N SER A 57 6.64 24.12 -8.89
CA SER A 57 6.15 23.25 -9.95
C SER A 57 5.74 21.87 -9.43
N ARG A 58 4.63 21.33 -9.94
CA ARG A 58 4.16 19.97 -9.68
C ARG A 58 5.12 18.86 -10.10
N VAL A 59 6.07 19.14 -11.01
CA VAL A 59 7.12 18.18 -11.43
C VAL A 59 8.04 17.80 -10.27
N LEU A 60 8.07 18.62 -9.22
CA LEU A 60 8.82 18.35 -7.99
C LEU A 60 8.19 17.25 -7.12
N LEU A 61 6.99 16.77 -7.46
CA LEU A 61 6.38 15.60 -6.87
C LEU A 61 7.02 14.33 -7.43
N GLY A 62 7.85 13.68 -6.61
CA GLY A 62 8.50 12.41 -6.97
C GLY A 62 7.53 11.24 -6.87
N ALA A 63 7.06 10.93 -5.66
CA ALA A 63 6.14 9.82 -5.43
C ALA A 63 5.10 10.18 -4.38
N SER A 64 3.93 9.56 -4.46
CA SER A 64 2.82 9.73 -3.50
C SER A 64 1.96 8.47 -3.50
N GLY A 65 1.41 8.12 -2.34
CA GLY A 65 0.50 6.99 -2.16
C GLY A 65 0.92 6.08 -1.00
N GLY A 66 0.01 5.19 -0.56
CA GLY A 66 0.30 4.22 0.50
C GLY A 66 0.73 4.84 1.84
N GLY A 67 0.20 6.01 2.18
CA GLY A 67 0.56 6.72 3.42
C GLY A 67 1.91 7.43 3.38
N GLN A 68 2.55 7.58 2.21
CA GLN A 68 3.84 8.26 2.08
C GLN A 68 3.91 9.15 0.83
N PHE A 69 4.85 10.09 0.85
CA PHE A 69 5.17 10.93 -0.30
C PHE A 69 6.64 11.34 -0.32
N LEU A 70 7.15 11.68 -1.50
CA LEU A 70 8.50 12.13 -1.77
C LEU A 70 8.46 13.38 -2.66
N LEU A 71 9.14 14.44 -2.24
CA LEU A 71 9.27 15.72 -2.93
C LEU A 71 10.74 16.08 -3.14
N VAL A 72 11.04 16.74 -4.26
CA VAL A 72 12.34 17.38 -4.54
C VAL A 72 12.14 18.88 -4.43
N LEU A 73 12.75 19.55 -3.46
CA LEU A 73 12.51 20.98 -3.20
C LEU A 73 13.81 21.79 -3.33
N PRO A 74 13.72 23.10 -3.62
CA PRO A 74 14.83 24.01 -3.41
C PRO A 74 15.13 24.15 -1.91
N GLY A 75 16.40 24.27 -1.54
CA GLY A 75 16.85 24.33 -0.14
C GLY A 75 16.25 25.50 0.63
N GLU A 76 15.97 26.60 -0.04
CA GLU A 76 15.33 27.80 0.50
C GLU A 76 13.89 27.52 0.99
N ALA A 77 13.22 26.51 0.43
CA ALA A 77 11.87 26.13 0.83
C ALA A 77 11.81 25.28 2.11
N ARG A 78 12.96 24.88 2.68
CA ARG A 78 13.02 23.93 3.81
C ARG A 78 12.19 24.38 5.02
N ASP A 79 12.36 25.63 5.44
CA ASP A 79 11.71 26.12 6.67
C ASP A 79 10.21 26.34 6.47
N ALA A 80 9.82 26.86 5.30
CA ALA A 80 8.40 26.99 4.93
C ALA A 80 7.72 25.61 4.85
N ALA A 81 8.38 24.61 4.25
CA ALA A 81 7.88 23.25 4.21
C ALA A 81 7.78 22.61 5.61
N ARG A 82 8.75 22.87 6.50
CA ARG A 82 8.67 22.40 7.90
C ARG A 82 7.46 23.01 8.62
N GLN A 83 7.22 24.30 8.48
CA GLN A 83 6.08 24.97 9.11
C GLN A 83 4.75 24.41 8.60
N PHE A 84 4.62 24.24 7.29
CA PHE A 84 3.45 23.61 6.66
C PHE A 84 3.19 22.20 7.21
N LEU A 85 4.21 21.34 7.23
CA LEU A 85 4.07 19.96 7.68
C LEU A 85 3.79 19.86 9.18
N SER A 86 4.31 20.79 9.98
CA SER A 86 4.02 20.85 11.42
C SER A 86 2.54 21.17 11.68
N ALA A 87 1.97 22.10 10.92
CA ALA A 87 0.54 22.40 10.98
C ALA A 87 -0.32 21.19 10.55
N ALA A 88 0.06 20.54 9.43
CA ALA A 88 -0.59 19.33 8.96
C ALA A 88 -0.50 18.17 9.96
N ALA A 89 0.65 17.98 10.61
CA ALA A 89 0.88 16.89 11.55
C ALA A 89 0.07 17.06 12.83
N ARG A 90 -0.03 18.28 13.37
CA ARG A 90 -0.89 18.58 14.52
C ARG A 90 -2.36 18.26 14.21
N GLN A 91 -2.89 18.76 13.10
CA GLN A 91 -4.29 18.49 12.75
C GLN A 91 -4.53 17.01 12.39
N THR A 92 -3.54 16.33 11.80
CA THR A 92 -3.61 14.87 11.55
C THR A 92 -3.75 14.09 12.86
N ALA A 93 -2.98 14.45 13.89
CA ALA A 93 -3.06 13.81 15.19
C ALA A 93 -4.41 14.06 15.87
N GLU A 94 -4.94 15.30 15.79
CA GLU A 94 -6.26 15.66 16.30
C GLU A 94 -7.38 14.89 15.59
N LEU A 95 -7.35 14.84 14.25
CA LEU A 95 -8.34 14.15 13.43
C LEU A 95 -8.31 12.63 13.63
N GLY A 96 -7.12 12.08 13.89
CA GLY A 96 -6.90 10.66 14.15
C GLY A 96 -7.11 10.23 15.60
N ASP A 97 -7.59 11.12 16.48
CA ASP A 97 -7.73 10.88 17.92
C ASP A 97 -6.45 10.32 18.56
N GLY A 98 -5.30 10.88 18.17
CA GLY A 98 -3.97 10.46 18.63
C GLY A 98 -3.46 9.13 18.04
N HIS A 99 -4.26 8.40 17.25
CA HIS A 99 -3.79 7.20 16.57
C HIS A 99 -2.87 7.50 15.40
N LEU A 100 -3.07 8.63 14.71
CA LEU A 100 -2.30 9.00 13.52
C LEU A 100 -1.14 9.93 13.85
N SER A 101 -0.04 9.75 13.14
CA SER A 101 1.11 10.66 13.18
C SER A 101 1.66 10.87 11.78
N LEU A 102 1.86 12.13 11.39
CA LEU A 102 2.59 12.50 10.17
C LEU A 102 4.04 12.80 10.55
N LEU A 103 4.96 11.95 10.08
CA LEU A 103 6.40 12.18 10.18
C LEU A 103 6.97 12.61 8.84
N TRP A 104 8.07 13.36 8.88
CA TRP A 104 8.81 13.72 7.68
C TRP A 104 10.31 13.77 7.93
N SER A 105 11.11 13.68 6.88
CA SER A 105 12.57 13.84 6.91
C SER A 105 13.06 14.71 5.75
N PHE A 106 14.22 15.35 5.95
CA PHE A 106 14.87 16.18 4.95
C PHE A 106 16.32 15.74 4.78
N THR A 107 16.77 15.63 3.54
CA THR A 107 18.19 15.46 3.23
C THR A 107 18.58 16.28 2.01
N GLU A 108 19.83 16.68 1.93
CA GLU A 108 20.40 17.21 0.68
C GLU A 108 20.46 16.11 -0.39
N ASN A 109 20.21 16.49 -1.64
CA ASN A 109 20.35 15.62 -2.81
C ASN A 109 21.84 15.46 -3.20
N LEU A 110 22.61 14.82 -2.32
CA LEU A 110 24.05 14.60 -2.48
C LEU A 110 24.42 13.11 -2.38
N GLY A 111 25.21 12.63 -3.33
CA GLY A 111 25.64 11.23 -3.43
C GLY A 111 24.57 10.32 -4.03
N ASP A 112 24.87 9.02 -4.05
CA ASP A 112 23.99 8.01 -4.65
C ASP A 112 22.62 7.93 -3.95
N TRP A 113 21.59 7.55 -4.70
CA TRP A 113 20.23 7.41 -4.18
C TRP A 113 20.15 6.46 -2.97
N SER A 114 20.99 5.42 -2.94
CA SER A 114 21.05 4.48 -1.82
C SER A 114 21.45 5.17 -0.50
N VAL A 115 22.36 6.15 -0.56
CA VAL A 115 22.83 6.93 0.59
C VAL A 115 21.79 7.96 1.00
N VAL A 116 21.23 8.68 0.03
CA VAL A 116 20.13 9.64 0.22
C VAL A 116 18.94 8.97 0.93
N ARG A 117 18.47 7.84 0.39
CA ARG A 117 17.35 7.07 0.95
C ARG A 117 17.67 6.53 2.34
N LYS A 118 18.91 6.09 2.59
CA LYS A 118 19.35 5.66 3.92
C LYS A 118 19.24 6.82 4.93
N ARG A 119 19.71 8.02 4.58
CA ARG A 119 19.59 9.22 5.43
C ARG A 119 18.14 9.57 5.75
N LEU A 120 17.27 9.58 4.74
CA LEU A 120 15.82 9.83 4.91
C LEU A 120 15.19 8.83 5.88
N ASN A 121 15.47 7.53 5.69
CA ASN A 121 14.93 6.47 6.54
C ASN A 121 15.46 6.51 7.97
N GLU A 122 16.76 6.79 8.16
CA GLU A 122 17.35 6.90 9.49
C GLU A 122 16.76 8.07 10.29
N GLU A 123 16.51 9.21 9.64
CA GLU A 123 15.83 10.34 10.29
C GLU A 123 14.38 10.00 10.66
N LEU A 124 13.62 9.39 9.75
CA LEU A 124 12.25 8.94 10.04
C LEU A 124 12.22 7.92 11.17
N GLN A 125 13.14 6.97 11.18
CA GLN A 125 13.22 5.94 12.20
C GLN A 125 13.60 6.53 13.56
N ARG A 126 14.49 7.53 13.59
CA ARG A 126 14.81 8.28 14.81
C ARG A 126 13.57 8.95 15.37
N LYS A 127 12.83 9.71 14.54
CA LYS A 127 11.59 10.39 14.96
C LYS A 127 10.53 9.40 15.45
N ARG A 128 10.35 8.28 14.75
CA ARG A 128 9.46 7.19 15.16
C ARG A 128 9.85 6.59 16.52
N SER A 129 11.16 6.51 16.81
CA SER A 129 11.68 5.96 18.06
C SER A 129 11.66 6.99 19.21
N THR A 130 11.41 8.27 18.91
CA THR A 130 11.33 9.35 19.88
C THR A 130 10.04 10.16 19.72
N PRO A 131 8.86 9.52 19.81
CA PRO A 131 7.57 10.18 19.52
C PRO A 131 7.24 11.33 20.48
N LEU A 132 7.88 11.35 21.66
CA LEU A 132 7.71 12.39 22.68
C LEU A 132 8.87 13.40 22.71
N ALA A 133 9.77 13.41 21.71
CA ALA A 133 10.92 14.31 21.71
C ALA A 133 10.54 15.79 21.79
N GLU A 134 9.41 16.15 21.15
CA GLU A 134 8.86 17.51 21.17
C GLU A 134 7.75 17.70 22.21
N SER A 135 7.44 16.65 22.98
CA SER A 135 6.43 16.73 24.03
C SER A 135 7.06 17.18 25.35
N ALA A 136 6.46 18.19 25.97
CA ALA A 136 6.84 18.63 27.31
C ALA A 136 6.44 17.61 28.40
N ALA A 137 6.71 17.92 29.66
CA ALA A 137 6.33 17.12 30.83
C ALA A 137 4.83 16.71 30.87
N GLY A 138 3.97 17.41 30.12
CA GLY A 138 2.55 17.10 29.95
C GLY A 138 2.26 15.72 29.31
N ALA A 139 3.19 15.13 28.55
CA ALA A 139 3.00 13.81 27.94
C ALA A 139 2.83 12.67 28.96
N PHE A 140 3.32 12.86 30.18
CA PHE A 140 3.24 11.89 31.26
C PHE A 140 2.13 12.21 32.27
N GLN A 141 1.22 13.12 31.93
CA GLN A 141 0.03 13.34 32.76
C GLN A 141 -0.88 12.10 32.73
N PRO A 142 -1.58 11.82 33.85
CA PRO A 142 -2.53 10.72 33.90
C PRO A 142 -3.52 10.82 32.74
N PHE A 143 -3.63 9.74 31.98
CA PHE A 143 -4.58 9.66 30.87
C PHE A 143 -6.00 9.76 31.42
N ALA A 144 -6.66 10.89 31.15
CA ALA A 144 -8.09 11.01 31.33
C ALA A 144 -8.73 10.53 30.03
N PRO A 145 -9.41 9.37 30.00
CA PRO A 145 -10.12 8.96 28.81
C PRO A 145 -11.10 10.07 28.43
N PRO A 146 -11.09 10.55 27.17
CA PRO A 146 -12.12 11.46 26.72
C PRO A 146 -13.47 10.82 27.05
N ALA A 147 -14.40 11.61 27.60
CA ALA A 147 -15.74 11.11 27.89
C ALA A 147 -16.27 10.45 26.61
N ALA A 148 -16.88 9.27 26.73
CA ALA A 148 -17.54 8.59 25.62
C ALA A 148 -18.75 9.44 25.17
N SER A 149 -18.47 10.53 24.46
CA SER A 149 -19.45 11.35 23.78
C SER A 149 -19.75 10.71 22.44
N GLY A 150 -20.99 10.89 21.97
CA GLY A 150 -21.44 10.38 20.68
C GLY A 150 -20.60 10.85 19.49
N GLU A 151 -21.09 10.54 18.29
CA GLU A 151 -20.46 10.81 16.99
C GLU A 151 -19.61 12.11 16.97
N SER A 152 -18.29 11.95 16.90
CA SER A 152 -17.34 13.07 16.84
C SER A 152 -17.54 13.84 15.54
N ALA A 153 -17.21 15.14 15.54
CA ALA A 153 -17.16 15.93 14.31
C ALA A 153 -16.24 15.30 13.25
N ALA A 154 -15.15 14.65 13.70
CA ALA A 154 -14.25 13.88 12.84
C ALA A 154 -14.95 12.65 12.23
N ASP A 155 -15.69 11.88 13.02
CA ASP A 155 -16.43 10.71 12.53
C ASP A 155 -17.51 11.10 11.51
N ARG A 156 -18.23 12.20 11.76
CA ARG A 156 -19.18 12.74 10.80
C ARG A 156 -18.49 13.17 9.51
N TYR A 157 -17.35 13.84 9.61
CA TYR A 157 -16.55 14.21 8.45
C TYR A 157 -16.14 12.98 7.64
N PHE A 158 -15.57 11.95 8.27
CA PHE A 158 -15.17 10.74 7.56
C PHE A 158 -16.35 9.99 6.94
N SER A 159 -17.41 9.73 7.70
CA SER A 159 -18.56 8.96 7.21
C SER A 159 -19.33 9.67 6.09
N THR A 160 -19.45 10.99 6.14
CA THR A 160 -20.21 11.75 5.13
C THR A 160 -19.34 12.22 3.98
N GLN A 161 -18.30 13.01 4.25
CA GLN A 161 -17.50 13.65 3.20
C GLN A 161 -16.63 12.62 2.47
N LEU A 162 -15.98 11.72 3.20
CA LEU A 162 -15.04 10.75 2.63
C LEU A 162 -15.66 9.37 2.42
N GLY A 163 -16.75 9.05 3.10
CA GLY A 163 -17.47 7.78 2.92
C GLY A 163 -18.44 7.85 1.74
N LEU A 164 -19.22 8.92 1.65
CA LEU A 164 -20.29 9.10 0.66
C LEU A 164 -19.90 10.07 -0.45
N ASN A 165 -19.68 11.34 -0.11
CA ASN A 165 -19.57 12.42 -1.11
C ASN A 165 -18.37 12.26 -2.04
N VAL A 166 -17.25 11.72 -1.56
CA VAL A 166 -16.04 11.53 -2.37
C VAL A 166 -16.23 10.57 -3.54
N ARG A 167 -17.20 9.65 -3.46
CA ARG A 167 -17.45 8.66 -4.52
C ARG A 167 -17.99 9.31 -5.78
N GLU A 168 -18.76 10.39 -5.63
CA GLU A 168 -19.38 11.14 -6.74
C GLU A 168 -18.59 12.40 -7.09
N ALA A 169 -17.60 12.78 -6.27
CA ALA A 169 -16.83 13.99 -6.45
C ALA A 169 -16.04 13.99 -7.78
N ALA A 170 -16.15 15.09 -8.54
CA ALA A 170 -15.30 15.31 -9.72
C ALA A 170 -13.90 15.84 -9.34
N SER A 171 -13.77 16.42 -8.15
CA SER A 171 -12.55 17.04 -7.68
C SER A 171 -12.44 16.99 -6.16
N ILE A 172 -11.22 17.19 -5.67
CA ILE A 172 -10.89 17.28 -4.25
C ILE A 172 -10.19 18.60 -3.99
N GLY A 173 -10.66 19.30 -2.97
CA GLY A 173 -10.13 20.56 -2.50
C GLY A 173 -9.36 20.44 -1.19
N TRP A 174 -8.53 21.44 -0.95
CA TRP A 174 -7.72 21.61 0.24
C TRP A 174 -7.54 23.10 0.57
N SER A 175 -7.43 23.43 1.85
CA SER A 175 -7.24 24.80 2.34
C SER A 175 -6.24 24.88 3.49
N PRO A 176 -5.44 25.96 3.60
CA PRO A 176 -4.40 26.10 4.62
C PRO A 176 -4.93 26.21 6.05
N ASP A 177 -6.17 26.66 6.24
CA ASP A 177 -6.83 26.75 7.55
C ASP A 177 -7.11 25.37 8.16
N SER A 178 -7.10 24.32 7.32
CA SER A 178 -7.37 22.94 7.74
C SER A 178 -6.50 21.97 6.94
N PRO A 179 -5.18 21.92 7.20
CA PRO A 179 -4.21 21.22 6.37
C PRO A 179 -4.39 19.69 6.29
N ALA A 180 -5.06 19.05 7.23
CA ALA A 180 -5.37 17.62 7.24
C ALA A 180 -6.79 17.29 6.71
N LEU A 181 -7.63 18.30 6.47
CA LEU A 181 -8.96 18.10 5.88
C LEU A 181 -8.89 18.13 4.36
N VAL A 182 -9.61 17.19 3.76
CA VAL A 182 -9.73 16.98 2.33
C VAL A 182 -11.21 17.03 2.00
N THR A 183 -11.61 17.99 1.16
CA THR A 183 -13.02 18.31 0.94
C THR A 183 -13.43 18.02 -0.50
N PRO A 184 -14.49 17.24 -0.74
CA PRO A 184 -15.06 17.08 -2.09
C PRO A 184 -15.44 18.44 -2.70
N GLY A 185 -14.97 18.70 -3.93
CA GLY A 185 -15.43 19.82 -4.77
C GLY A 185 -14.90 21.23 -4.47
N SER A 186 -14.57 21.57 -3.22
CA SER A 186 -14.24 22.96 -2.84
C SER A 186 -13.01 23.05 -1.94
N GLY A 187 -12.23 24.12 -2.10
CA GLY A 187 -11.01 24.43 -1.32
C GLY A 187 -10.20 25.54 -2.00
N LYS A 188 -9.20 26.10 -1.31
CA LYS A 188 -8.26 27.08 -1.90
C LYS A 188 -7.56 26.49 -3.12
N HIS A 189 -7.08 25.26 -2.99
CA HIS A 189 -6.51 24.47 -4.07
C HIS A 189 -7.42 23.30 -4.37
N THR A 190 -7.59 22.97 -5.66
CA THR A 190 -8.48 21.89 -6.10
C THR A 190 -7.81 21.07 -7.21
N TRP A 191 -7.94 19.75 -7.12
CA TRP A 191 -7.44 18.81 -8.12
C TRP A 191 -8.56 17.90 -8.62
N ALA A 192 -8.59 17.64 -9.92
CA ALA A 192 -9.54 16.71 -10.51
C ALA A 192 -9.29 15.29 -10.00
N LEU A 193 -10.37 14.55 -9.71
CA LEU A 193 -10.30 13.12 -9.45
C LEU A 193 -10.53 12.37 -10.76
N SER A 194 -9.64 11.44 -11.07
CA SER A 194 -9.80 10.59 -12.25
C SER A 194 -9.41 9.14 -11.95
N SER A 195 -10.09 8.21 -12.62
CA SER A 195 -9.61 6.83 -12.76
C SER A 195 -8.52 6.73 -13.84
N ASN A 196 -8.50 7.70 -14.76
CA ASN A 196 -7.50 7.81 -15.81
C ASN A 196 -6.25 8.54 -15.34
N LEU A 197 -5.17 8.28 -16.07
CA LEU A 197 -3.87 8.89 -15.87
C LEU A 197 -3.92 10.39 -16.15
N SER A 198 -3.58 11.18 -15.13
CA SER A 198 -3.40 12.61 -15.26
C SER A 198 -2.23 13.06 -14.40
N LEU A 199 -1.31 13.82 -14.99
CA LEU A 199 -0.24 14.52 -14.27
C LEU A 199 -0.82 15.60 -13.34
N ASP A 200 -1.99 16.11 -13.69
CA ASP A 200 -2.62 17.28 -13.10
C ASP A 200 -3.66 16.89 -12.03
N GLY A 201 -4.22 15.69 -12.17
CA GLY A 201 -5.24 15.14 -11.27
C GLY A 201 -4.68 14.17 -10.23
N ILE A 202 -5.59 13.71 -9.37
CA ILE A 202 -5.35 12.66 -8.39
C ILE A 202 -6.01 11.38 -8.92
N THR A 203 -5.20 10.35 -9.15
CA THR A 203 -5.68 9.04 -9.54
C THR A 203 -6.17 8.29 -8.31
N LEU A 204 -7.46 7.96 -8.27
CA LEU A 204 -8.09 7.27 -7.13
C LEU A 204 -9.08 6.23 -7.65
N ALA A 205 -8.89 4.98 -7.25
CA ALA A 205 -9.87 3.91 -7.45
C ALA A 205 -11.04 4.10 -6.49
N ARG A 206 -12.25 4.19 -7.03
CA ARG A 206 -13.48 4.53 -6.28
C ARG A 206 -14.64 3.60 -6.58
N HIS A 207 -14.41 2.52 -7.34
CA HIS A 207 -15.44 1.58 -7.70
C HIS A 207 -16.20 1.12 -6.46
N ALA A 208 -17.50 1.35 -6.48
CA ALA A 208 -18.44 0.93 -5.47
C ALA A 208 -19.63 0.26 -6.13
N ALA A 209 -19.90 -0.98 -5.74
CA ALA A 209 -21.08 -1.67 -6.21
C ALA A 209 -22.33 -0.86 -5.83
N PRO A 210 -23.26 -0.62 -6.74
CA PRO A 210 -24.46 0.16 -6.45
C PRO A 210 -25.45 -0.65 -5.63
N SER A 211 -26.20 0.03 -4.75
CA SER A 211 -27.36 -0.51 -4.05
C SER A 211 -28.46 -0.92 -5.04
N ASP A 212 -29.47 -1.66 -4.57
CA ASP A 212 -30.53 -2.21 -5.45
C ASP A 212 -31.38 -1.10 -6.10
N ASP A 213 -31.48 0.07 -5.45
CA ASP A 213 -32.11 1.29 -5.96
C ASP A 213 -31.17 2.17 -6.81
N GLY A 214 -29.87 1.85 -6.86
CA GLY A 214 -28.87 2.57 -7.65
C GLY A 214 -28.45 3.95 -7.12
N ASN A 215 -29.04 4.41 -6.01
CA ASN A 215 -28.82 5.76 -5.48
C ASN A 215 -27.64 5.86 -4.49
N SER A 216 -27.06 4.73 -4.10
CA SER A 216 -25.97 4.71 -3.13
C SER A 216 -25.06 3.50 -3.32
N ALA A 217 -24.00 3.40 -2.53
CA ALA A 217 -23.19 2.20 -2.49
C ALA A 217 -23.91 1.05 -1.77
N ALA A 218 -23.78 -0.16 -2.32
CA ALA A 218 -24.26 -1.39 -1.73
C ALA A 218 -23.58 -1.67 -0.39
N ARG A 219 -24.40 -2.01 0.59
CA ARG A 219 -23.97 -2.39 1.93
C ARG A 219 -23.54 -3.84 1.99
N VAL A 220 -22.80 -4.22 3.03
CA VAL A 220 -22.33 -5.62 3.20
C VAL A 220 -23.47 -6.64 3.12
N ALA A 221 -24.65 -6.32 3.65
CA ALA A 221 -25.84 -7.17 3.58
C ALA A 221 -26.33 -7.38 2.14
N VAL A 222 -26.27 -6.36 1.29
CA VAL A 222 -26.65 -6.44 -0.14
C VAL A 222 -25.62 -7.30 -0.88
N LEU A 223 -24.33 -7.04 -0.67
CA LEU A 223 -23.23 -7.78 -1.29
C LEU A 223 -23.28 -9.27 -0.92
N SER A 224 -23.55 -9.56 0.35
CA SER A 224 -23.73 -10.92 0.87
C SER A 224 -24.86 -11.68 0.15
N ARG A 225 -26.02 -11.04 -0.06
CA ARG A 225 -27.15 -11.65 -0.79
C ARG A 225 -26.84 -11.93 -2.26
N ARG A 226 -25.98 -11.10 -2.88
CA ARG A 226 -25.57 -11.26 -4.29
C ARG A 226 -24.59 -12.42 -4.49
N ALA A 227 -24.09 -13.03 -3.41
CA ALA A 227 -23.20 -14.19 -3.49
C ALA A 227 -23.91 -15.42 -4.05
N GLN A 228 -23.24 -16.15 -4.93
CA GLN A 228 -23.67 -17.49 -5.34
C GLN A 228 -23.23 -18.53 -4.30
N GLY A 229 -24.19 -19.31 -3.79
CA GLY A 229 -23.95 -20.28 -2.71
C GLY A 229 -24.33 -19.72 -1.34
N GLN A 230 -23.43 -19.80 -0.36
CA GLN A 230 -23.70 -19.21 0.96
C GLN A 230 -23.76 -17.67 0.84
N HIS A 231 -24.80 -17.08 1.43
CA HIS A 231 -24.94 -15.62 1.52
C HIS A 231 -23.95 -15.06 2.53
N LEU A 232 -22.72 -14.83 2.06
CA LEU A 232 -21.62 -14.28 2.83
C LEU A 232 -20.87 -13.23 2.01
N TRP A 233 -20.27 -12.29 2.74
CA TRP A 233 -19.33 -11.33 2.19
C TRP A 233 -17.93 -11.62 2.75
N GLY A 234 -16.92 -11.03 2.13
CA GLY A 234 -15.54 -11.13 2.60
C GLY A 234 -14.72 -9.90 2.24
N VAL A 235 -13.46 -9.93 2.62
CA VAL A 235 -12.44 -8.93 2.26
C VAL A 235 -11.29 -9.65 1.59
N LEU A 236 -10.94 -9.21 0.38
CA LEU A 236 -9.74 -9.57 -0.35
C LEU A 236 -8.70 -8.49 -0.15
N ARG A 237 -7.48 -8.89 0.23
CA ARG A 237 -6.33 -7.99 0.33
C ARG A 237 -5.17 -8.57 -0.44
N GLY A 238 -4.43 -7.71 -1.11
CA GLY A 238 -3.20 -8.09 -1.80
C GLY A 238 -2.07 -7.13 -1.50
N ASP A 239 -0.84 -7.67 -1.57
CA ASP A 239 0.41 -6.96 -1.31
C ASP A 239 1.48 -7.50 -2.25
N VAL A 240 2.24 -6.61 -2.88
CA VAL A 240 3.32 -6.97 -3.81
C VAL A 240 4.50 -7.56 -3.05
N ASP A 241 4.89 -8.77 -3.42
CA ASP A 241 5.93 -9.50 -2.72
C ASP A 241 7.29 -8.81 -2.89
N ASN A 242 7.96 -8.53 -1.78
CA ASN A 242 9.31 -7.93 -1.76
C ASN A 242 9.40 -6.56 -2.45
N PHE A 243 8.31 -5.79 -2.52
CA PHE A 243 8.31 -4.46 -3.14
C PHE A 243 9.39 -3.52 -2.55
N LEU A 244 9.51 -3.47 -1.23
CA LEU A 244 10.57 -2.68 -0.57
C LEU A 244 11.99 -3.15 -0.93
N VAL A 245 12.19 -4.44 -1.22
CA VAL A 245 13.49 -4.96 -1.68
C VAL A 245 13.78 -4.43 -3.08
N ARG A 246 12.78 -4.41 -3.98
CA ARG A 246 12.89 -3.77 -5.31
C ARG A 246 13.30 -2.31 -5.18
N LEU A 247 12.58 -1.52 -4.38
CA LEU A 247 12.89 -0.10 -4.17
C LEU A 247 14.29 0.14 -3.60
N ARG A 248 14.80 -0.77 -2.76
CA ARG A 248 16.17 -0.69 -2.21
C ARG A 248 17.26 -0.94 -3.25
N ARG A 249 16.97 -1.68 -4.32
CA ARG A 249 17.95 -1.99 -5.39
C ARG A 249 18.06 -0.91 -6.46
N LEU A 250 17.13 0.04 -6.48
CA LEU A 250 17.16 1.17 -7.41
C LEU A 250 18.33 2.09 -7.06
N GLN A 251 19.04 2.51 -8.09
CA GLN A 251 20.30 3.26 -8.01
C GLN A 251 20.08 4.76 -8.18
N THR A 252 19.01 5.17 -8.85
CA THR A 252 18.69 6.59 -9.05
C THR A 252 17.30 6.95 -8.51
N ILE A 253 17.08 8.25 -8.32
CA ILE A 253 15.78 8.77 -7.89
C ILE A 253 14.73 8.61 -9.00
N GLU A 254 15.14 8.77 -10.26
CA GLU A 254 14.27 8.62 -11.43
C GLU A 254 13.72 7.19 -11.51
N GLU A 255 14.56 6.18 -11.30
CA GLU A 255 14.12 4.79 -11.22
C GLU A 255 13.12 4.58 -10.08
N HIS A 256 13.38 5.18 -8.90
CA HIS A 256 12.49 5.10 -7.75
C HIS A 256 11.12 5.71 -8.03
N VAL A 257 11.10 6.90 -8.63
CA VAL A 257 9.88 7.59 -9.04
C VAL A 257 9.14 6.77 -10.09
N GLN A 258 9.83 6.32 -11.14
CA GLN A 258 9.24 5.54 -12.22
C GLN A 258 8.58 4.26 -11.71
N VAL A 259 9.27 3.48 -10.87
CA VAL A 259 8.70 2.25 -10.30
C VAL A 259 7.52 2.56 -9.38
N SER A 260 7.62 3.57 -8.51
CA SER A 260 6.53 3.91 -7.59
C SER A 260 5.27 4.36 -8.32
N VAL A 261 5.44 5.21 -9.34
CA VAL A 261 4.35 5.71 -10.20
C VAL A 261 3.72 4.56 -10.99
N LEU A 262 4.54 3.68 -11.58
CA LEU A 262 4.09 2.55 -12.37
C LEU A 262 3.17 1.60 -11.57
N TYR A 263 3.55 1.25 -10.34
CA TYR A 263 2.73 0.37 -9.49
C TYR A 263 1.45 1.03 -9.00
N LYS A 264 1.53 2.30 -8.58
CA LYS A 264 0.35 3.09 -8.26
C LYS A 264 -0.63 3.13 -9.44
N HIS A 265 -0.14 3.29 -10.66
CA HIS A 265 -0.97 3.32 -11.86
C HIS A 265 -1.65 1.98 -12.10
N PHE A 266 -0.92 0.87 -11.94
CA PHE A 266 -1.50 -0.46 -12.02
C PHE A 266 -2.65 -0.63 -11.02
N PHE A 267 -2.43 -0.37 -9.73
CA PHE A 267 -3.47 -0.59 -8.72
C PHE A 267 -4.60 0.42 -8.79
N ALA A 268 -4.36 1.69 -9.10
CA ALA A 268 -5.43 2.68 -9.16
C ALA A 268 -6.26 2.57 -10.45
N GLY A 269 -5.64 2.12 -11.56
CA GLY A 269 -6.29 2.00 -12.87
C GLY A 269 -6.86 0.61 -13.13
N GLU A 270 -6.02 -0.43 -13.14
CA GLU A 270 -6.44 -1.78 -13.52
C GLU A 270 -7.44 -2.37 -12.52
N LEU A 271 -7.26 -2.11 -11.21
CA LEU A 271 -8.22 -2.56 -10.20
C LEU A 271 -9.59 -1.90 -10.38
N GLU A 272 -9.62 -0.60 -10.68
CA GLU A 272 -10.86 0.15 -10.93
C GLU A 272 -11.61 -0.40 -12.14
N VAL A 273 -10.90 -0.61 -13.25
CA VAL A 273 -11.45 -1.16 -14.48
C VAL A 273 -11.97 -2.58 -14.24
N LEU A 274 -11.16 -3.43 -13.59
CA LEU A 274 -11.54 -4.81 -13.31
C LEU A 274 -12.79 -4.87 -12.41
N CYS A 275 -12.85 -4.08 -11.34
CA CYS A 275 -14.02 -4.05 -10.47
C CYS A 275 -15.28 -3.53 -11.21
N SER A 276 -15.11 -2.69 -12.22
CA SER A 276 -16.21 -2.14 -13.03
C SER A 276 -16.71 -3.06 -14.14
N MET A 277 -16.11 -4.24 -14.33
CA MET A 277 -16.58 -5.21 -15.33
C MET A 277 -17.93 -5.85 -14.95
N PRO A 278 -18.75 -6.30 -15.93
CA PRO A 278 -20.08 -6.88 -15.70
C PRO A 278 -20.15 -8.00 -14.65
N GLU A 279 -19.08 -8.75 -14.48
CA GLU A 279 -18.95 -9.85 -13.52
C GLU A 279 -18.81 -9.36 -12.06
N PHE A 280 -18.25 -8.17 -11.87
CA PHE A 280 -17.82 -7.66 -10.56
C PHE A 280 -18.57 -6.41 -10.11
N TRP A 281 -19.06 -5.58 -11.02
CA TRP A 281 -19.54 -4.22 -10.72
C TRP A 281 -20.71 -4.12 -9.74
N ARG A 282 -21.49 -5.20 -9.57
CA ARG A 282 -22.56 -5.30 -8.56
C ARG A 282 -22.14 -6.04 -7.29
N LYS A 283 -20.96 -6.62 -7.26
CA LYS A 283 -20.56 -7.60 -6.23
C LYS A 283 -19.38 -7.15 -5.38
N VAL A 284 -18.58 -6.19 -5.83
CA VAL A 284 -17.36 -5.76 -5.13
C VAL A 284 -17.31 -4.25 -4.92
N THR A 285 -16.57 -3.80 -3.91
CA THR A 285 -16.31 -2.39 -3.63
C THR A 285 -14.88 -2.22 -3.15
N ILE A 286 -14.19 -1.23 -3.69
CA ILE A 286 -12.82 -0.90 -3.33
C ILE A 286 -12.81 -0.13 -2.00
N LEU A 287 -12.02 -0.60 -1.03
CA LEU A 287 -11.76 0.15 0.21
C LEU A 287 -10.64 1.16 -0.01
N TYR A 288 -9.53 0.67 -0.55
CA TYR A 288 -8.40 1.48 -0.94
C TYR A 288 -7.55 0.75 -2.00
N SER A 289 -6.83 1.57 -2.76
CA SER A 289 -5.72 1.16 -3.62
C SER A 289 -4.48 1.96 -3.21
N GLY A 290 -3.44 1.26 -2.77
CA GLY A 290 -2.15 1.84 -2.42
C GLY A 290 -1.19 1.86 -3.60
N GLY A 291 0.09 2.11 -3.28
CA GLY A 291 1.17 1.98 -4.25
C GLY A 291 1.50 0.52 -4.53
N ASP A 292 1.50 -0.34 -3.52
CA ASP A 292 1.93 -1.74 -3.60
C ASP A 292 0.92 -2.73 -3.01
N ASP A 293 -0.19 -2.24 -2.46
CA ASP A 293 -1.22 -3.04 -1.82
C ASP A 293 -2.63 -2.55 -2.16
N PHE A 294 -3.63 -3.36 -1.86
CA PHE A 294 -5.03 -3.00 -2.04
C PHE A 294 -5.95 -3.75 -1.05
N ALA A 295 -7.16 -3.23 -0.87
CA ALA A 295 -8.24 -3.97 -0.23
C ALA A 295 -9.59 -3.75 -0.94
N VAL A 296 -10.29 -4.85 -1.15
CA VAL A 296 -11.63 -4.91 -1.76
C VAL A 296 -12.52 -5.77 -0.87
N TYR A 297 -13.77 -5.38 -0.69
CA TYR A 297 -14.78 -6.21 -0.03
C TYR A 297 -15.95 -6.45 -0.97
N GLY A 298 -16.67 -7.55 -0.74
CA GLY A 298 -17.69 -7.97 -1.69
C GLY A 298 -18.25 -9.34 -1.39
N SER A 299 -19.05 -9.83 -2.32
CA SER A 299 -19.56 -11.20 -2.28
C SER A 299 -18.39 -12.20 -2.41
N TRP A 300 -18.37 -13.22 -1.56
CA TRP A 300 -17.19 -14.09 -1.43
C TRP A 300 -16.83 -14.83 -2.72
N ASP A 301 -17.85 -15.22 -3.50
CA ASP A 301 -17.73 -15.89 -4.80
C ASP A 301 -17.02 -15.01 -5.83
N ALA A 302 -17.38 -13.71 -5.88
CA ALA A 302 -16.78 -12.76 -6.79
C ALA A 302 -15.34 -12.41 -6.39
N LEU A 303 -15.04 -12.33 -5.09
CA LEU A 303 -13.69 -12.03 -4.62
C LEU A 303 -12.66 -13.08 -5.04
N ILE A 304 -13.04 -14.37 -5.10
CA ILE A 304 -12.16 -15.44 -5.59
C ILE A 304 -11.84 -15.24 -7.07
N LEU A 305 -12.85 -14.94 -7.88
CA LEU A 305 -12.68 -14.70 -9.32
C LEU A 305 -11.87 -13.42 -9.56
N LEU A 306 -12.14 -12.36 -8.80
CA LEU A 306 -11.39 -11.10 -8.83
C LEU A 306 -9.91 -11.34 -8.53
N ALA A 307 -9.60 -12.10 -7.48
CA ALA A 307 -8.22 -12.43 -7.12
C ALA A 307 -7.49 -13.14 -8.26
N ARG A 308 -8.15 -14.10 -8.92
CA ARG A 308 -7.57 -14.84 -10.05
C ARG A 308 -7.29 -13.92 -11.25
N GLU A 309 -8.25 -13.08 -11.62
CA GLU A 309 -8.07 -12.17 -12.76
C GLU A 309 -7.03 -11.09 -12.45
N LEU A 310 -7.01 -10.54 -11.24
CA LEU A 310 -6.01 -9.58 -10.83
C LEU A 310 -4.60 -10.19 -10.81
N GLN A 311 -4.44 -11.43 -10.35
CA GLN A 311 -3.16 -12.14 -10.44
C GLN A 311 -2.69 -12.27 -11.89
N ARG A 312 -3.60 -12.62 -12.81
CA ARG A 312 -3.30 -12.74 -14.25
C ARG A 312 -2.90 -11.40 -14.87
N LEU A 313 -3.60 -10.32 -14.53
CA LEU A 313 -3.25 -8.97 -14.98
C LEU A 313 -1.91 -8.52 -14.42
N PHE A 314 -1.66 -8.76 -13.12
CA PHE A 314 -0.41 -8.42 -12.46
C PHE A 314 0.78 -9.15 -13.10
N GLN A 315 0.62 -10.44 -13.41
CA GLN A 315 1.67 -11.19 -14.11
C GLN A 315 2.03 -10.54 -15.45
N ARG A 316 1.04 -10.23 -16.29
CA ARG A 316 1.27 -9.56 -17.59
C ARG A 316 1.91 -8.18 -17.42
N PHE A 317 1.45 -7.43 -16.43
CA PHE A 317 2.02 -6.12 -16.09
C PHE A 317 3.50 -6.23 -15.73
N THR A 318 3.89 -7.22 -14.91
CA THR A 318 5.29 -7.43 -14.54
C THR A 318 6.14 -7.94 -15.69
N GLU A 319 5.60 -8.79 -16.57
CA GLU A 319 6.29 -9.31 -17.75
C GLU A 319 6.62 -8.19 -18.75
N GLU A 320 5.72 -7.22 -18.94
CA GLU A 320 5.95 -6.11 -19.86
C GLU A 320 6.82 -5.00 -19.24
N ASN A 321 6.47 -4.56 -18.02
CA ASN A 321 7.04 -3.34 -17.44
C ASN A 321 8.30 -3.60 -16.59
N LEU A 322 8.53 -4.85 -16.15
CA LEU A 322 9.66 -5.21 -15.28
C LEU A 322 10.63 -6.20 -15.94
N LYS A 323 10.58 -6.34 -17.26
CA LYS A 323 11.49 -7.22 -18.03
C LYS A 323 12.96 -6.87 -17.85
N ASP A 324 13.28 -5.59 -17.88
CA ASP A 324 14.65 -5.08 -17.77
C ASP A 324 15.16 -5.01 -16.34
N PHE A 325 14.27 -5.21 -15.36
CA PHE A 325 14.58 -5.16 -13.95
C PHE A 325 15.06 -6.53 -13.44
N PRO A 326 16.31 -6.66 -12.95
CA PRO A 326 16.86 -7.94 -12.52
C PRO A 326 16.20 -8.45 -11.23
N GLY A 327 16.23 -9.76 -11.02
CA GLY A 327 15.69 -10.41 -9.81
C GLY A 327 14.17 -10.62 -9.82
N ALA A 328 13.70 -11.38 -8.82
CA ALA A 328 12.29 -11.77 -8.66
C ALA A 328 11.47 -10.77 -7.83
N GLU A 329 12.11 -9.76 -7.25
CA GLU A 329 11.47 -8.84 -6.32
C GLU A 329 10.39 -8.01 -7.02
N ALA A 330 9.25 -7.88 -6.36
CA ALA A 330 8.06 -7.19 -6.86
C ALA A 330 7.41 -7.84 -8.11
N LYS A 331 7.86 -9.02 -8.57
CA LYS A 331 7.26 -9.69 -9.74
C LYS A 331 6.10 -10.63 -9.38
N THR A 332 5.77 -10.76 -8.11
CA THR A 332 4.66 -11.58 -7.62
C THR A 332 3.81 -10.77 -6.63
N ILE A 333 2.57 -11.21 -6.46
CA ILE A 333 1.61 -10.61 -5.54
C ILE A 333 1.02 -11.70 -4.66
N SER A 334 1.00 -11.47 -3.35
CA SER A 334 0.35 -12.33 -2.39
C SER A 334 -1.02 -11.77 -2.04
N MET A 335 -2.05 -12.62 -2.10
CA MET A 335 -3.41 -12.24 -1.76
C MET A 335 -3.98 -13.14 -0.66
N ALA A 336 -4.74 -12.54 0.25
CA ALA A 336 -5.46 -13.22 1.31
C ALA A 336 -6.92 -12.78 1.33
N MET A 337 -7.82 -13.74 1.52
CA MET A 337 -9.25 -13.49 1.66
C MET A 337 -9.72 -13.91 3.05
N ALA A 338 -10.48 -13.03 3.70
CA ALA A 338 -11.15 -13.31 4.96
C ALA A 338 -12.67 -13.28 4.74
N LEU A 339 -13.37 -14.30 5.23
CA LEU A 339 -14.84 -14.38 5.16
C LEU A 339 -15.46 -13.85 6.44
N ALA A 340 -16.55 -13.12 6.29
CA ALA A 340 -17.32 -12.63 7.43
C ALA A 340 -17.93 -13.79 8.23
N PRO A 341 -18.06 -13.66 9.57
CA PRO A 341 -18.69 -14.69 10.41
C PRO A 341 -20.20 -14.83 10.16
N GLY A 342 -20.82 -13.84 9.50
CA GLY A 342 -22.22 -13.85 9.12
C GLY A 342 -22.54 -12.75 8.11
N PRO A 343 -23.74 -12.77 7.51
CA PRO A 343 -24.13 -11.88 6.41
C PRO A 343 -24.18 -10.39 6.81
N ASP A 344 -24.48 -10.09 8.07
CA ASP A 344 -24.63 -8.72 8.60
C ASP A 344 -23.51 -8.34 9.57
N ALA A 345 -22.39 -9.08 9.56
CA ALA A 345 -21.23 -8.74 10.37
C ALA A 345 -20.70 -7.33 10.00
N ALA A 346 -20.27 -6.57 11.01
CA ALA A 346 -19.74 -5.22 10.79
C ALA A 346 -18.38 -5.26 10.09
N LEU A 347 -18.11 -4.27 9.24
CA LEU A 347 -16.90 -4.22 8.40
C LEU A 347 -15.61 -4.02 9.24
N HIS A 348 -15.70 -3.32 10.37
CA HIS A 348 -14.57 -3.13 11.29
C HIS A 348 -14.29 -4.37 12.17
N LEU A 349 -15.24 -5.31 12.27
CA LEU A 349 -15.08 -6.52 13.08
C LEU A 349 -14.40 -7.60 12.24
N SER A 350 -13.12 -7.84 12.54
CA SER A 350 -12.39 -9.00 12.03
C SER A 350 -13.12 -10.32 12.35
N PRO A 351 -13.09 -11.33 11.47
CA PRO A 351 -13.64 -12.64 11.79
C PRO A 351 -12.90 -13.21 13.00
N ARG A 352 -13.66 -13.63 14.02
CA ARG A 352 -13.12 -14.44 15.12
C ARG A 352 -12.54 -15.72 14.54
N THR A 353 -11.21 -15.82 14.45
CA THR A 353 -10.54 -17.11 14.28
C THR A 353 -10.90 -17.99 15.48
N ARG A 354 -11.35 -19.23 15.26
CA ARG A 354 -11.70 -20.24 16.29
C ARG A 354 -10.59 -20.52 17.33
N ALA A 355 -9.42 -19.89 17.20
CA ALA A 355 -8.24 -20.02 18.06
C ALA A 355 -7.95 -18.80 18.97
N GLY A 356 -8.90 -17.87 19.17
CA GLY A 356 -8.75 -16.83 20.19
C GLY A 356 -7.63 -15.80 19.92
N VAL A 357 -7.18 -15.66 18.68
CA VAL A 357 -6.24 -14.62 18.27
C VAL A 357 -6.97 -13.63 17.36
N GLU A 358 -7.11 -12.40 17.85
CA GLU A 358 -7.54 -11.24 17.07
C GLU A 358 -6.52 -10.98 15.96
N ALA A 359 -6.92 -11.14 14.70
CA ALA A 359 -6.12 -10.71 13.56
C ALA A 359 -6.71 -9.39 13.05
N PRO A 360 -6.10 -8.22 13.33
CA PRO A 360 -6.57 -6.96 12.78
C PRO A 360 -6.46 -6.94 11.25
N VAL A 361 -7.32 -6.14 10.60
CA VAL A 361 -7.16 -5.76 9.19
C VAL A 361 -5.85 -4.97 9.07
N ARG A 362 -4.76 -5.66 8.77
CA ARG A 362 -3.40 -5.07 8.79
C ARG A 362 -3.09 -4.20 7.59
N CYS A 363 -3.51 -2.94 7.57
CA CYS A 363 -3.44 -2.03 6.42
C CYS A 363 -2.02 -1.67 5.94
N SER A 364 -0.93 -2.09 6.58
CA SER A 364 0.40 -2.03 5.92
C SER A 364 1.42 -2.95 6.59
N ARG A 365 2.16 -3.75 5.80
CA ARG A 365 3.33 -4.50 6.30
C ARG A 365 4.58 -3.61 6.43
N ILE A 366 4.45 -2.31 6.22
CA ILE A 366 5.55 -1.32 6.29
C ILE A 366 6.16 -1.24 7.71
N GLU A 367 5.48 -1.73 8.75
CA GLU A 367 5.97 -1.61 10.12
C GLU A 367 6.92 -2.72 10.61
N ARG A 368 7.02 -3.87 9.92
CA ARG A 368 7.66 -5.07 10.53
C ARG A 368 9.10 -5.38 10.14
N TYR A 369 9.68 -4.78 9.11
CA TYR A 369 10.95 -5.28 8.56
C TYR A 369 12.24 -4.62 9.10
N ASP A 370 12.16 -3.74 10.10
CA ASP A 370 13.34 -3.07 10.68
C ASP A 370 13.88 -3.69 11.98
N ARG A 371 13.59 -4.97 12.26
CA ARG A 371 14.37 -5.71 13.27
C ARG A 371 15.51 -6.49 12.64
N ALA A 372 16.71 -5.92 12.76
CA ALA A 372 17.97 -6.63 12.71
C ALA A 372 18.12 -7.59 13.92
N ASP A 373 18.92 -8.64 13.68
CA ASP A 373 19.52 -9.59 14.63
C ASP A 373 18.59 -10.53 15.44
N ALA A 374 18.30 -11.68 14.84
CA ALA A 374 18.02 -12.91 15.59
C ALA A 374 19.35 -13.59 16.00
N ARG A 375 20.06 -12.99 16.96
CA ARG A 375 20.99 -13.73 17.83
C ARG A 375 20.47 -13.67 19.25
N GLY A 376 19.92 -14.79 19.72
CA GLY A 376 19.51 -14.97 21.12
C GLY A 376 18.00 -15.11 21.29
N VAL A 377 17.46 -16.30 21.00
CA VAL A 377 16.23 -16.78 21.64
C VAL A 377 16.58 -18.07 22.39
N PRO A 378 16.32 -18.16 23.70
CA PRO A 378 16.54 -19.39 24.45
C PRO A 378 15.55 -20.48 23.99
N ARG A 379 16.06 -21.71 23.83
CA ARG A 379 15.26 -22.91 23.53
C ARG A 379 14.21 -23.12 24.61
N LEU A 380 12.93 -22.95 24.26
CA LEU A 380 11.81 -23.45 25.06
C LEU A 380 11.58 -24.93 24.73
N ALA A 381 11.44 -25.72 25.80
CA ALA A 381 11.35 -27.17 25.82
C ALA A 381 10.16 -27.71 25.02
N ALA A 382 10.40 -28.83 24.33
CA ALA A 382 9.40 -29.59 23.61
C ALA A 382 8.42 -30.28 24.58
N VAL A 383 7.11 -30.14 24.32
CA VAL A 383 6.06 -31.01 24.87
C VAL A 383 5.75 -32.08 23.80
N PRO A 384 5.75 -33.38 24.12
CA PRO A 384 5.59 -34.44 23.13
C PRO A 384 4.12 -34.71 22.79
N GLY A 385 3.82 -34.90 21.50
CA GLY A 385 2.58 -35.55 21.05
C GLY A 385 1.74 -34.77 20.04
N ALA A 386 2.25 -34.61 18.80
CA ALA A 386 1.40 -34.52 17.61
C ALA A 386 2.28 -34.70 16.36
N THR A 387 2.16 -35.86 15.73
CA THR A 387 2.80 -36.21 14.47
C THR A 387 2.21 -35.40 13.31
N ALA A 388 3.03 -34.54 12.68
CA ALA A 388 2.83 -34.11 11.30
C ALA A 388 4.21 -33.96 10.63
N ARG A 389 4.41 -34.75 9.56
CA ARG A 389 5.64 -34.85 8.78
C ARG A 389 6.04 -33.49 8.19
N VAL A 390 7.22 -33.01 8.56
CA VAL A 390 7.97 -31.98 7.84
C VAL A 390 9.14 -32.69 7.15
N LEU A 391 9.16 -32.68 5.82
CA LEU A 391 10.32 -33.10 5.04
C LEU A 391 11.39 -32.00 5.17
N SER A 392 12.50 -32.34 5.83
CA SER A 392 13.66 -31.48 6.01
C SER A 392 14.62 -31.57 4.83
N GLU A 393 15.18 -30.42 4.53
CA GLU A 393 16.38 -30.06 3.76
C GLU A 393 17.44 -31.17 3.55
N GLY A 394 17.91 -31.27 2.30
CA GLY A 394 19.07 -32.05 1.90
C GLY A 394 20.33 -31.18 1.78
N ASP A 395 21.39 -31.69 2.38
CA ASP A 395 22.68 -31.10 2.70
C ASP A 395 23.51 -30.51 1.54
N CYS A 396 24.31 -29.53 1.94
CA CYS A 396 25.43 -28.95 1.20
C CYS A 396 26.66 -29.88 1.32
N GLY A 397 27.33 -30.18 0.20
CA GLY A 397 28.60 -30.92 0.20
C GLY A 397 29.57 -30.44 -0.87
N ARG A 398 30.49 -29.54 -0.51
CA ARG A 398 31.74 -29.28 -1.27
C ARG A 398 32.72 -30.44 -1.04
N ARG A 399 33.33 -30.99 -2.09
CA ARG A 399 34.75 -31.42 -2.11
C ARG A 399 35.28 -31.61 -3.54
N ILE A 400 36.58 -31.37 -3.64
CA ILE A 400 37.41 -31.15 -4.81
C ILE A 400 38.19 -32.43 -5.19
N ALA A 401 38.58 -32.52 -6.48
CA ALA A 401 39.78 -33.20 -7.05
C ALA A 401 39.73 -34.65 -7.59
N ARG A 402 40.12 -34.70 -8.89
CA ARG A 402 41.17 -35.52 -9.56
C ARG A 402 40.84 -36.91 -10.16
N ARG A 403 41.08 -36.94 -11.49
CA ARG A 403 41.83 -37.92 -12.33
C ARG A 403 41.38 -39.39 -12.37
N GLY A 404 41.14 -39.86 -13.60
CA GLY A 404 42.00 -40.88 -14.21
C GLY A 404 41.37 -42.24 -14.59
N CYS A 405 41.37 -42.49 -15.90
CA CYS A 405 41.66 -43.76 -16.58
C CYS A 405 40.65 -44.93 -16.64
N CYS A 406 40.31 -45.23 -17.91
CA CYS A 406 40.35 -46.54 -18.60
C CYS A 406 39.33 -47.63 -18.23
N SER A 407 38.46 -47.95 -19.19
CA SER A 407 38.56 -49.20 -19.99
C SER A 407 37.44 -49.29 -21.05
N GLN A 408 37.82 -49.34 -22.34
CA GLN A 408 37.03 -50.00 -23.40
C GLN A 408 37.33 -51.52 -23.40
N PRO A 409 36.57 -52.35 -24.15
CA PRO A 409 37.00 -52.64 -25.53
C PRO A 409 35.89 -52.79 -26.60
N ALA A 410 36.27 -52.38 -27.82
CA ALA A 410 36.07 -53.01 -29.15
C ALA A 410 34.68 -53.13 -29.83
N GLY A 411 34.62 -52.58 -31.07
CA GLY A 411 33.54 -52.70 -32.09
C GLY A 411 33.58 -54.01 -32.90
N PRO A 412 33.21 -54.08 -34.21
CA PRO A 412 33.45 -53.08 -35.28
C PRO A 412 32.24 -52.79 -36.23
N GLY A 413 32.21 -51.63 -36.90
CA GLY A 413 32.39 -51.48 -38.36
C GLY A 413 31.09 -50.98 -38.99
N SER A 414 31.00 -50.03 -39.92
CA SER A 414 31.91 -49.43 -40.90
C SER A 414 31.37 -48.04 -41.32
N ALA A 415 32.29 -47.13 -41.67
CA ALA A 415 32.06 -45.76 -42.15
C ALA A 415 32.00 -45.72 -43.70
N PRO A 416 32.19 -44.57 -44.38
CA PRO A 416 31.57 -43.23 -44.31
C PRO A 416 31.04 -42.80 -45.71
N ILE A 417 30.50 -41.57 -45.86
CA ILE A 417 30.84 -40.61 -46.94
C ILE A 417 30.15 -39.26 -46.64
N SER A 418 30.96 -38.21 -46.59
CA SER A 418 30.67 -36.77 -46.77
C SER A 418 31.58 -36.34 -47.95
N PRO A 419 31.59 -35.10 -48.52
CA PRO A 419 30.94 -33.85 -48.13
C PRO A 419 30.37 -33.02 -49.31
N ARG A 420 29.77 -31.84 -49.04
CA ARG A 420 30.06 -30.59 -49.77
C ARG A 420 29.35 -29.35 -49.19
N THR A 421 30.20 -28.49 -48.63
CA THR A 421 30.25 -27.02 -48.65
C THR A 421 29.36 -26.28 -49.67
N ARG A 422 28.72 -25.17 -49.25
CA ARG A 422 29.00 -23.81 -49.75
C ARG A 422 28.36 -22.71 -48.90
N GLN A 423 28.98 -21.54 -49.01
CA GLN A 423 29.00 -20.36 -48.18
C GLN A 423 28.36 -19.16 -48.91
N PHE A 424 27.88 -18.18 -48.12
CA PHE A 424 27.90 -16.71 -48.28
C PHE A 424 27.03 -15.89 -49.29
N ALA A 425 26.41 -14.84 -48.70
CA ALA A 425 26.22 -13.42 -49.11
C ALA A 425 25.25 -13.08 -50.28
N ARG A 426 24.14 -12.32 -50.06
CA ARG A 426 23.96 -10.83 -50.00
C ARG A 426 24.17 -10.11 -51.35
N PRO A 427 23.50 -8.97 -51.65
CA PRO A 427 23.03 -7.87 -50.77
C PRO A 427 21.64 -8.04 -50.16
#